data_AF-A0A853BRL9-F1
#
_entry.id   AF-A0A853BRL9-F1
#
_cell.length_a   1.000
_cell.length_b   1.000
_cell.length_c   1.000
_cell.angle_alpha   90.00
_cell.angle_beta   90.00
_cell.angle_gamma   90.00
#
_symmetry.space_group_name_H-M   'P 1'
#
loop_
_entity.id
_entity.type
_entity.pdbx_description
1 polymer ?
#
loop_
_entity_poly.entity_id
_entity_poly.type
_entity_poly.pdbx_seq_one_letter_code
_entity_poly.pdbx_strand_id
1 'polypeptide(L)'
;MAAKKSANDTADPQQPMDGDTPEPELSYEQARDELDSVVRRLEAGGLTLKESLALWERGERLAVTCEQWLEGARAKLAVAMERNTADSARDPDTPF
;
A
#
# COMPACT_ATOMS: atom_id res chain seq x y z
N MET A 1 -27.75 11.32 -29.36
CA MET A 1 -27.78 12.08 -28.09
C MET A 1 -26.50 11.78 -27.34
N ALA A 2 -25.86 12.84 -26.85
CA ALA A 2 -24.48 12.88 -26.40
C ALA A 2 -24.22 12.17 -25.06
N ALA A 3 -22.93 11.89 -24.87
CA ALA A 3 -22.28 11.14 -23.82
C ALA A 3 -22.30 11.79 -22.42
N LYS A 4 -21.95 10.99 -21.39
CA LYS A 4 -20.87 11.31 -20.44
C LYS A 4 -20.38 10.07 -19.70
N LYS A 5 -19.15 9.69 -20.06
CA LYS A 5 -18.22 8.86 -19.30
C LYS A 5 -17.52 9.78 -18.29
N SER A 6 -17.44 9.37 -17.03
CA SER A 6 -16.51 9.92 -16.04
C SER A 6 -15.76 8.70 -15.50
N ALA A 7 -14.57 8.34 -15.99
CA ALA A 7 -13.31 9.05 -15.81
C ALA A 7 -13.18 9.47 -14.33
N ASN A 8 -12.70 8.54 -13.50
CA ASN A 8 -12.04 8.93 -12.26
C ASN A 8 -10.54 8.89 -12.56
N ASP A 9 -10.07 10.04 -13.03
CA ASP A 9 -8.69 10.38 -13.33
C ASP A 9 -8.17 11.13 -12.10
N THR A 10 -7.53 10.39 -11.20
CA THR A 10 -6.53 10.93 -10.26
C THR A 10 -5.62 9.76 -9.92
N ALA A 11 -4.82 9.36 -10.90
CA ALA A 11 -3.63 8.59 -10.62
C ALA A 11 -2.66 9.53 -9.92
N ASP A 12 -2.36 9.25 -8.65
CA ASP A 12 -1.23 9.85 -7.95
C ASP A 12 0.05 9.59 -8.75
N PRO A 13 1.04 10.50 -8.79
CA PRO A 13 2.23 10.30 -9.60
C PRO A 13 2.98 9.04 -9.13
N GLN A 14 2.82 7.95 -9.88
CA GLN A 14 3.54 6.70 -9.68
C GLN A 14 5.03 7.02 -9.51
N GLN A 15 5.53 6.94 -8.28
CA GLN A 15 6.97 6.88 -8.06
C GLN A 15 7.45 5.56 -8.66
N PRO A 16 8.55 5.55 -9.44
CA PRO A 16 9.08 4.32 -10.02
C PRO A 16 9.55 3.42 -8.87
N MET A 17 8.84 2.32 -8.66
CA MET A 17 9.24 1.27 -7.75
C MET A 17 10.33 0.43 -8.42
N ASP A 18 11.57 0.92 -8.42
CA ASP A 18 12.70 0.09 -8.85
C ASP A 18 12.85 -1.11 -7.90
N GLY A 19 12.78 -2.33 -8.46
CA GLY A 19 13.34 -3.55 -7.88
C GLY A 19 12.41 -4.77 -7.76
N ASP A 20 12.33 -5.56 -8.84
CA ASP A 20 12.23 -7.04 -8.97
C ASP A 20 11.36 -7.86 -7.98
N THR A 21 10.48 -7.23 -7.22
CA THR A 21 9.53 -7.92 -6.33
C THR A 21 8.19 -7.96 -7.05
N PRO A 22 7.48 -9.10 -7.11
CA PRO A 22 6.14 -9.12 -7.68
C PRO A 22 5.29 -8.08 -6.96
N GLU A 23 4.92 -7.02 -7.68
CA GLU A 23 4.12 -5.95 -7.13
C GLU A 23 2.76 -6.54 -6.72
N PRO A 24 2.26 -6.23 -5.51
CA PRO A 24 0.92 -6.63 -5.13
C PRO A 24 -0.09 -6.13 -6.17
N GLU A 25 -1.12 -6.94 -6.47
CA GLU A 25 -2.12 -6.62 -7.49
C GLU A 25 -2.86 -5.28 -7.26
N LEU A 26 -2.84 -4.77 -6.02
CA LEU A 26 -3.40 -3.49 -5.60
C LEU A 26 -2.29 -2.59 -5.03
N SER A 27 -2.36 -1.28 -5.32
CA SER A 27 -1.59 -0.28 -4.57
C SER A 27 -1.99 -0.24 -3.09
N TYR A 28 -1.12 0.33 -2.25
CA TYR A 28 -1.39 0.46 -0.81
C TYR A 28 -2.69 1.24 -0.55
N GLU A 29 -2.90 2.38 -1.21
CA GLU A 29 -4.07 3.24 -1.03
C GLU A 29 -5.34 2.50 -1.43
N GLN A 30 -5.33 1.79 -2.56
CA GLN A 30 -6.47 0.99 -3.01
C GLN A 30 -6.79 -0.13 -2.03
N ALA A 31 -5.78 -0.87 -1.56
CA ALA A 31 -5.98 -1.94 -0.60
C ALA A 31 -6.54 -1.42 0.73
N ARG A 32 -6.03 -0.27 1.20
CA ARG A 32 -6.48 0.39 2.43
C ARG A 32 -7.91 0.90 2.32
N ASP A 33 -8.25 1.56 1.22
CA ASP A 33 -9.59 2.12 1.00
C ASP A 33 -10.64 1.01 0.83
N GLU A 34 -10.27 -0.10 0.19
CA GLU A 34 -11.13 -1.28 0.14
C GLU A 34 -11.30 -1.93 1.52
N LEU A 35 -10.23 -2.02 2.32
CA LEU A 35 -10.28 -2.54 3.68
C LEU A 35 -11.22 -1.70 4.56
N ASP A 36 -11.14 -0.37 4.48
CA ASP A 36 -12.06 0.55 5.18
C ASP A 36 -13.52 0.28 4.78
N SER A 37 -13.79 0.09 3.48
CA SER A 37 -15.13 -0.27 3.00
C SER A 37 -15.63 -1.60 3.56
N VAL A 38 -14.76 -2.62 3.63
CA VAL A 38 -15.08 -3.93 4.23
C VAL A 38 -15.43 -3.78 5.71
N VAL A 39 -14.60 -3.05 6.48
CA VAL A 39 -14.83 -2.81 7.92
C VAL A 39 -16.16 -2.09 8.13
N ARG A 40 -16.42 -1.01 7.40
CA ARG A 40 -17.68 -0.26 7.50
C ARG A 40 -18.91 -1.14 7.23
N ARG A 41 -18.81 -2.07 6.27
CA ARG A 41 -19.91 -3.01 5.98
C ARG A 41 -20.11 -4.03 7.09
N LEU A 42 -19.04 -4.53 7.70
CA LEU A 42 -19.12 -5.42 8.86
C LEU A 42 -19.73 -4.71 10.07
N GLU A 43 -19.32 -3.46 10.33
CA GLU A 43 -19.81 -2.64 11.45
C GLU A 43 -21.27 -2.22 11.29
N ALA A 44 -21.73 -1.97 10.06
CA ALA A 44 -23.13 -1.64 9.79
C ALA A 44 -24.09 -2.78 10.19
N GLY A 45 -23.60 -4.02 10.23
CA GLY A 45 -24.41 -5.20 10.54
C GLY A 45 -25.44 -5.52 9.46
N GLY A 46 -26.46 -6.30 9.82
CA GLY A 46 -27.54 -6.70 8.89
C GLY A 46 -27.13 -7.75 7.84
N LEU A 47 -25.92 -8.31 7.96
CA LEU A 47 -25.39 -9.35 7.09
C LEU A 47 -25.73 -10.74 7.64
N THR A 48 -25.90 -11.71 6.74
CA THR A 48 -25.92 -13.12 7.12
C THR A 48 -24.51 -13.57 7.55
N LEU A 49 -24.43 -14.65 8.35
CA LEU A 49 -23.15 -15.22 8.77
C LEU A 49 -22.21 -15.50 7.58
N LYS A 50 -22.75 -16.03 6.48
CA LYS A 50 -21.97 -16.34 5.28
C LYS A 50 -21.38 -15.07 4.65
N GLU A 51 -22.14 -13.99 4.59
CA GLU A 51 -21.66 -12.71 4.05
C GLU A 51 -20.63 -12.07 4.97
N SER A 52 -20.84 -12.13 6.29
CA SER A 52 -19.87 -11.64 7.28
C SER A 52 -18.54 -12.38 7.18
N LEU A 53 -18.57 -13.71 7.01
CA LEU A 53 -17.35 -14.51 6.82
C LEU A 53 -16.63 -14.15 5.51
N ALA A 54 -17.37 -14.00 4.41
CA ALA A 54 -16.77 -13.62 3.13
C ALA A 54 -16.11 -12.23 3.18
N LEU A 55 -16.73 -11.27 3.87
CA LEU A 55 -16.15 -9.95 4.08
C LEU A 55 -14.92 -10.00 4.99
N TRP A 56 -14.98 -10.77 6.08
CA TRP A 56 -13.83 -10.97 6.96
C TRP A 56 -12.63 -11.55 6.19
N GLU A 57 -12.81 -12.62 5.42
CA GLU A 57 -11.74 -13.22 4.61
C GLU A 57 -11.16 -12.25 3.58
N ARG A 58 -12.00 -11.38 2.98
CA ARG A 58 -11.52 -10.32 2.09
C ARG A 58 -10.70 -9.29 2.86
N GLY A 59 -11.16 -8.88 4.03
CA GLY A 59 -10.45 -7.99 4.94
C GLY A 59 -9.07 -8.52 5.31
N GLU A 60 -8.97 -9.80 5.68
CA GLU A 60 -7.69 -10.46 5.99
C GLU A 60 -6.71 -10.40 4.82
N ARG A 61 -7.18 -10.71 3.59
CA ARG A 61 -6.34 -10.62 2.39
C ARG A 61 -5.84 -9.20 2.13
N LEU A 62 -6.72 -8.19 2.30
CA LEU A 62 -6.36 -6.79 2.12
C LEU A 62 -5.36 -6.31 3.20
N ALA A 63 -5.50 -6.78 4.44
CA ALA A 63 -4.56 -6.49 5.52
C ALA A 63 -3.17 -7.06 5.21
N VAL A 64 -3.08 -8.30 4.73
CA VAL A 64 -1.82 -8.90 4.29
C VAL A 64 -1.18 -8.10 3.15
N THR A 65 -1.96 -7.65 2.16
CA THR A 65 -1.45 -6.79 1.10
C THR A 65 -0.91 -5.47 1.65
N CYS A 66 -1.64 -4.81 2.56
CA CYS A 66 -1.17 -3.58 3.21
C CYS A 66 0.15 -3.80 3.97
N GLU A 67 0.26 -4.92 4.69
CA GLU A 67 1.47 -5.27 5.44
C GLU A 67 2.67 -5.47 4.51
N GLN A 68 2.49 -6.18 3.39
CA GLN A 68 3.55 -6.39 2.39
C GLN A 68 4.09 -5.07 1.84
N TRP A 69 3.22 -4.11 1.52
CA TRP A 69 3.62 -2.77 1.10
C TRP A 69 4.46 -2.05 2.17
N LEU A 70 3.99 -2.10 3.42
CA LEU A 70 4.66 -1.43 4.54
C LEU A 70 6.02 -2.06 4.87
N GLU A 71 6.13 -3.38 4.82
CA GLU A 71 7.40 -4.09 5.01
C GLU A 71 8.38 -3.76 3.88
N GLY A 72 7.92 -3.77 2.63
CA GLY A 72 8.74 -3.37 1.48
C GLY A 72 9.28 -1.94 1.63
N ALA A 73 8.44 -1.00 2.08
CA ALA A 73 8.86 0.37 2.35
C ALA A 73 9.88 0.47 3.49
N ARG A 74 9.67 -0.27 4.59
CA ARG A 74 10.62 -0.35 5.72
C ARG A 74 11.98 -0.87 5.29
N ALA A 75 12.02 -1.95 4.50
CA ALA A 75 13.26 -2.53 4.00
C ALA A 75 14.04 -1.54 3.11
N LYS A 76 13.36 -0.82 2.22
CA LYS A 76 13.98 0.21 1.37
C LYS A 76 14.57 1.34 2.20
N LEU A 77 13.86 1.80 3.24
CA LEU A 77 14.35 2.82 4.17
C LEU A 77 15.60 2.35 4.92
N ALA A 78 15.61 1.12 5.42
CA ALA A 78 16.77 0.54 6.11
C ALA A 78 18.02 0.56 5.22
N VAL A 79 17.91 0.10 3.96
CA VAL A 79 19.02 0.12 2.99
C VAL A 79 19.49 1.54 2.69
N ALA A 80 18.57 2.50 2.54
CA ALA A 80 18.93 3.90 2.31
C ALA A 80 19.68 4.52 3.50
N MET A 81 19.28 4.20 4.73
CA MET A 81 19.94 4.65 5.95
C MET A 81 21.35 4.06 6.11
N GLU A 82 21.52 2.77 5.80
CA GLU A 82 22.84 2.12 5.81
C GLU A 82 23.80 2.74 4.78
N ARG A 83 23.32 3.00 3.55
CA ARG A 83 24.10 3.67 2.51
C ARG A 83 24.54 5.07 2.95
N ASN A 84 23.62 5.87 3.49
CA ASN A 84 23.95 7.22 3.98
C ASN A 84 25.01 7.19 5.09
N THR A 85 24.92 6.22 6.01
CA THR A 85 25.92 6.04 7.08
C THR A 85 27.28 5.65 6.51
N ALA A 86 27.31 4.76 5.52
CA ALA A 86 28.54 4.35 4.85
C ALA A 86 29.19 5.50 4.05
N ASP A 87 28.39 6.31 3.37
CA ASP A 87 28.88 7.50 2.64
C ASP A 87 29.44 8.54 3.61
N SER A 88 28.76 8.78 4.74
CA SER A 88 29.23 9.69 5.80
C SER A 88 30.53 9.23 6.47
N ALA A 89 30.76 7.91 6.57
CA ALA A 89 32.00 7.36 7.11
C ALA A 89 33.15 7.35 6.09
N ARG A 90 32.86 7.48 4.79
CA ARG A 90 33.83 7.41 3.70
C ARG A 90 34.45 8.78 3.36
N ASP A 91 33.84 9.87 3.83
CA ASP A 91 34.42 11.22 3.78
C ASP A 91 34.88 11.66 5.18
N PRO A 92 36.15 11.39 5.56
CA PRO A 92 36.68 11.78 6.86
C PRO A 92 37.03 13.27 6.98
N ASP A 93 36.84 14.06 5.90
CA ASP A 93 37.37 15.43 5.80
C ASP A 93 36.27 16.48 5.50
N THR A 94 34.98 16.16 5.66
CA THR A 94 33.89 17.15 5.54
C THR A 94 33.95 18.13 6.73
N PRO A 95 34.30 19.42 6.54
CA PRO A 95 34.18 20.43 7.58
C PRO A 95 32.71 20.86 7.63
N PHE A 96 32.23 21.23 8.83
CA PHE A 96 30.89 21.76 9.11
C PHE A 96 30.29 22.64 8.00
#